data_AF-A0A2K8P2I4-F1
#
_entry.id   AF-A0A2K8P2I4-F1
#
_cell.length_a   1.000
_cell.length_b   1.000
_cell.length_c   1.000
_cell.angle_alpha   90.00
_cell.angle_beta   90.00
_cell.angle_gamma   90.00
#
_symmetry.space_group_name_H-M   'P 1'
#
loop_
_entity.id
_entity.type
_entity.pdbx_description
1 polymer ?
#
loop_
_entity_poly.entity_id
_entity_poly.type
_entity_poly.pdbx_seq_one_letter_code
_entity_poly.pdbx_strand_id
1 'polypeptide(L)'
;MLKNNLSLNLKNLFKSNQLFTSLIIDSKNLQEAHDVVNELIRYIYCENKNFDEDNCYNCQRSKKNSILDVVQIGNGSEAITKEMIQQMIEKMTLSSIEKSLTKVYIISCAENLKSSAANSLLKFLEEPPKNTFAILLSKNRSSILQTIKSRCKIFVLNNEDQNYELNLFEKILTTNNKYSYLLAGEKIKRLDKTELIKILEQSYFRTIVKKYSAFAEQTLILIDDLKFGNNDKLAIENYFIKISERL
;
A
#
# COMPACT_ATOMS: atom_id res chain seq x y z
N MET A 1 11.53 -4.42 -3.45
CA MET A 1 11.37 -3.64 -2.20
C MET A 1 9.96 -3.06 -1.98
N LEU A 2 9.00 -3.18 -2.92
CA LEU A 2 7.61 -2.68 -2.73
C LEU A 2 6.63 -3.69 -2.08
N LYS A 3 6.92 -5.00 -2.15
CA LYS A 3 6.04 -6.08 -1.63
C LYS A 3 5.80 -6.04 -0.11
N ASN A 4 6.67 -5.40 0.67
CA ASN A 4 6.58 -5.41 2.14
C ASN A 4 5.78 -4.24 2.73
N ASN A 5 5.50 -3.18 1.95
CA ASN A 5 4.80 -1.97 2.45
C ASN A 5 3.31 -1.92 2.09
N LEU A 6 2.83 -2.84 1.24
CA LEU A 6 1.42 -2.93 0.88
C LEU A 6 0.65 -3.64 2.00
N SER A 7 0.09 -2.79 2.88
CA SER A 7 -0.57 -3.09 4.14
C SER A 7 -1.32 -4.43 4.22
N LEU A 8 -1.28 -5.01 5.42
CA LEU A 8 -2.12 -6.13 5.87
C LEU A 8 -3.59 -6.02 5.40
N ASN A 9 -4.09 -4.79 5.24
CA ASN A 9 -5.45 -4.49 4.79
C ASN A 9 -5.71 -4.85 3.31
N LEU A 10 -4.75 -4.69 2.40
CA LEU A 10 -4.89 -5.13 1.01
C LEU A 10 -4.91 -6.66 0.93
N LYS A 11 -3.98 -7.32 1.64
CA LYS A 11 -3.97 -8.80 1.75
C LYS A 11 -5.31 -9.32 2.32
N ASN A 12 -5.90 -8.63 3.28
CA ASN A 12 -7.22 -8.98 3.82
C ASN A 12 -8.36 -8.79 2.82
N LEU A 13 -8.35 -7.70 2.03
CA LEU A 13 -9.32 -7.49 0.95
C LEU A 13 -9.28 -8.66 -0.05
N PHE A 14 -8.10 -9.14 -0.40
CA PHE A 14 -7.94 -10.26 -1.31
C PHE A 14 -8.28 -11.63 -0.71
N LYS A 15 -7.91 -11.88 0.56
CA LYS A 15 -8.25 -13.13 1.27
C LYS A 15 -9.75 -13.30 1.48
N SER A 16 -10.50 -12.20 1.58
CA SER A 16 -11.96 -12.24 1.74
C SER A 16 -12.72 -12.74 0.49
N ASN A 17 -12.02 -12.94 -0.65
CA ASN A 17 -12.59 -13.34 -1.94
C ASN A 17 -13.73 -12.44 -2.47
N GLN A 18 -13.98 -11.30 -1.82
CA GLN A 18 -14.88 -10.25 -2.27
C GLN A 18 -14.06 -9.15 -2.96
N LEU A 19 -13.79 -9.36 -4.26
CA LEU A 19 -13.35 -8.26 -5.10
C LEU A 19 -14.57 -7.38 -5.40
N PHE A 20 -14.59 -6.18 -4.81
CA PHE A 20 -15.62 -5.16 -5.05
C PHE A 20 -15.60 -4.76 -6.52
N THR A 21 -16.74 -4.58 -7.17
CA THR A 21 -16.75 -4.13 -8.57
C THR A 21 -16.17 -2.71 -8.75
N SER A 22 -16.08 -1.93 -7.67
CA SER A 22 -15.60 -0.55 -7.68
C SER A 22 -14.88 -0.15 -6.38
N LEU A 23 -13.72 0.49 -6.54
CA LEU A 23 -12.83 0.90 -5.46
C LEU A 23 -12.39 2.35 -5.65
N ILE A 24 -12.47 3.17 -4.60
CA ILE A 24 -11.79 4.46 -4.48
C ILE A 24 -10.58 4.27 -3.58
N ILE A 25 -9.40 4.63 -4.05
CA ILE A 25 -8.17 4.69 -3.27
C ILE A 25 -7.86 6.17 -3.00
N ASP A 26 -7.97 6.56 -1.73
CA ASP A 26 -7.69 7.92 -1.26
C ASP A 26 -6.27 7.96 -0.66
N SER A 27 -5.39 8.76 -1.26
CA SER A 27 -3.99 8.92 -0.83
C SER A 27 -3.45 10.29 -1.15
N LYS A 28 -2.82 10.92 -0.16
CA LYS A 28 -2.04 12.16 -0.40
C LYS A 28 -0.87 11.93 -1.37
N ASN A 29 -0.31 10.71 -1.39
CA ASN A 29 0.76 10.31 -2.29
C ASN A 29 0.18 9.49 -3.46
N LEU A 30 0.08 10.12 -4.63
CA LEU A 30 -0.49 9.48 -5.82
C LEU A 30 0.41 8.36 -6.36
N GLN A 31 1.74 8.47 -6.21
CA GLN A 31 2.66 7.42 -6.64
C GLN A 31 2.43 6.14 -5.83
N GLU A 32 2.29 6.27 -4.52
CA GLU A 32 1.96 5.15 -3.63
C GLU A 32 0.61 4.51 -3.99
N ALA A 33 -0.39 5.33 -4.32
CA ALA A 33 -1.67 4.83 -4.80
C ALA A 33 -1.53 4.06 -6.14
N HIS A 34 -0.71 4.56 -7.06
CA HIS A 34 -0.40 3.85 -8.30
C HIS A 34 0.34 2.52 -8.06
N ASP A 35 1.29 2.48 -7.13
CA ASP A 35 2.01 1.25 -6.78
C ASP A 35 1.05 0.20 -6.22
N VAL A 36 0.10 0.62 -5.39
CA VAL A 36 -1.00 -0.24 -4.90
C VAL A 36 -1.82 -0.79 -6.05
N VAL A 37 -2.25 0.07 -6.97
CA VAL A 37 -3.05 -0.33 -8.14
C VAL A 37 -2.30 -1.30 -9.04
N ASN A 38 -1.03 -1.07 -9.28
CA ASN A 38 -0.20 -1.97 -10.10
C ASN A 38 -0.13 -3.37 -9.48
N GLU A 39 -0.03 -3.46 -8.15
CA GLU A 39 -0.07 -4.74 -7.44
C GLU A 39 -1.47 -5.37 -7.43
N LEU A 40 -2.55 -4.56 -7.41
CA LEU A 40 -3.91 -5.07 -7.61
C LEU A 40 -4.07 -5.72 -8.98
N ILE A 41 -3.63 -5.03 -10.03
CA ILE A 41 -3.70 -5.50 -11.42
C ILE A 41 -2.86 -6.76 -11.57
N ARG A 42 -1.63 -6.77 -11.05
CA ARG A 42 -0.75 -7.95 -11.06
C ARG A 42 -1.47 -9.15 -10.47
N TYR A 43 -2.12 -8.99 -9.30
CA TYR A 43 -2.86 -10.07 -8.66
C TYR A 43 -4.10 -10.52 -9.45
N ILE A 44 -4.88 -9.57 -10.00
CA ILE A 44 -6.07 -9.87 -10.81
C ILE A 44 -5.70 -10.74 -12.01
N TYR A 45 -4.62 -10.43 -12.71
CA TYR A 45 -4.18 -11.18 -13.89
C TYR A 45 -3.18 -12.30 -13.60
N CYS A 46 -2.75 -12.46 -12.34
CA CYS A 46 -1.89 -13.56 -11.92
C CYS A 46 -2.63 -14.90 -12.09
N GLU A 47 -2.02 -15.82 -12.85
CA GLU A 47 -2.55 -17.17 -13.05
C GLU A 47 -2.49 -18.00 -11.76
N ASN A 48 -1.47 -17.79 -10.95
CA ASN A 48 -1.22 -18.54 -9.72
C ASN A 48 -1.94 -17.97 -8.49
N LYS A 49 -2.58 -16.79 -8.62
CA LYS A 49 -3.19 -16.02 -7.52
C LYS A 49 -2.30 -15.89 -6.28
N ASN A 50 -0.99 -15.73 -6.51
CA ASN A 50 0.02 -15.65 -5.46
C ASN A 50 0.51 -14.20 -5.26
N PHE A 51 0.61 -13.78 -3.99
CA PHE A 51 1.17 -12.49 -3.60
C PHE A 51 2.69 -12.46 -3.62
N ASP A 52 3.32 -13.56 -3.22
CA ASP A 52 4.74 -13.58 -2.90
C ASP A 52 5.58 -13.87 -4.15
N GLU A 53 5.00 -14.53 -5.15
CA GLU A 53 5.68 -14.92 -6.39
C GLU A 53 5.14 -14.19 -7.63
N ASP A 54 6.06 -13.75 -8.51
CA ASP A 54 5.74 -13.07 -9.77
C ASP A 54 6.21 -13.87 -10.98
N ASN A 55 6.02 -15.19 -10.90
CA ASN A 55 6.65 -16.13 -11.82
C ASN A 55 5.81 -16.41 -13.07
N CYS A 56 4.63 -15.77 -13.19
CA CYS A 56 3.70 -15.98 -14.29
C CYS A 56 3.89 -14.96 -15.44
N TYR A 57 3.49 -15.35 -16.66
CA TYR A 57 3.59 -14.50 -17.85
C TYR A 57 2.85 -13.16 -17.68
N ASN A 58 1.62 -13.20 -17.17
CA ASN A 58 0.82 -11.99 -16.94
C ASN A 58 1.36 -11.12 -15.81
N CYS A 59 2.04 -11.71 -14.82
CA CYS A 59 2.69 -10.99 -13.72
C CYS A 59 3.78 -10.07 -14.29
N GLN A 60 4.54 -10.56 -15.28
CA GLN A 60 5.59 -9.79 -15.96
C GLN A 60 5.01 -8.73 -16.90
N ARG A 61 3.90 -9.03 -17.60
CA ARG A 61 3.18 -8.05 -18.44
C ARG A 61 2.60 -6.92 -17.61
N SER A 62 2.02 -7.23 -16.45
CA SER A 62 1.48 -6.23 -15.52
C SER A 62 2.56 -5.24 -15.10
N LYS A 63 3.77 -5.72 -14.76
CA LYS A 63 4.91 -4.86 -14.39
C LYS A 63 5.36 -3.91 -15.50
N LYS A 64 5.14 -4.31 -16.76
CA LYS A 64 5.45 -3.51 -17.95
C LYS A 64 4.25 -2.68 -18.42
N ASN A 65 3.15 -2.65 -17.68
CA ASN A 65 1.89 -2.00 -18.05
C ASN A 65 1.38 -2.40 -19.45
N SER A 66 1.55 -3.67 -19.84
CA SER A 66 1.21 -4.19 -21.17
C SER A 66 0.01 -5.14 -21.21
N ILE A 67 -0.85 -5.06 -20.18
CA ILE A 67 -2.13 -5.77 -20.16
C ILE A 67 -3.14 -4.94 -20.96
N LEU A 68 -3.80 -5.57 -21.94
CA LEU A 68 -4.64 -4.86 -22.91
C LEU A 68 -6.02 -4.50 -22.34
N ASP A 69 -6.54 -5.32 -21.43
CA ASP A 69 -7.83 -5.12 -20.77
C ASP A 69 -7.76 -4.13 -19.58
N VAL A 70 -6.65 -3.39 -19.46
CA VAL A 70 -6.47 -2.32 -18.48
C VAL A 70 -6.48 -0.97 -19.21
N VAL A 71 -7.41 -0.08 -18.85
CA VAL A 71 -7.48 1.28 -19.40
C VAL A 71 -7.34 2.29 -18.28
N GLN A 72 -6.38 3.21 -18.41
CA GLN A 72 -6.20 4.32 -17.48
C GLN A 72 -6.55 5.65 -18.17
N ILE A 73 -7.28 6.51 -17.46
CA ILE A 73 -7.54 7.90 -17.84
C ILE A 73 -7.15 8.85 -16.71
N GLY A 74 -6.86 10.10 -17.07
CA GLY A 74 -6.41 11.13 -16.13
C GLY A 74 -4.88 11.12 -15.97
N ASN A 75 -4.29 12.31 -16.04
CA ASN A 75 -2.85 12.57 -15.85
C ASN A 75 -2.56 13.38 -14.58
N GLY A 76 -3.61 13.74 -13.82
CA GLY A 76 -3.53 14.50 -12.59
C GLY A 76 -3.36 16.02 -12.76
N SER A 77 -3.16 16.52 -13.98
CA SER A 77 -3.06 17.96 -14.28
C SER A 77 -4.28 18.50 -15.01
N GLU A 78 -4.94 17.69 -15.83
CA GLU A 78 -6.05 18.11 -16.66
C GLU A 78 -7.40 17.65 -16.12
N ALA A 79 -8.46 18.37 -16.52
CA ALA A 79 -9.83 18.01 -16.21
C ALA A 79 -10.27 16.80 -17.03
N ILE A 80 -10.94 15.84 -16.39
CA ILE A 80 -11.44 14.64 -17.03
C ILE A 80 -12.81 14.96 -17.63
N THR A 81 -12.89 14.94 -18.96
CA THR A 81 -14.10 15.34 -19.70
C THR A 81 -15.04 14.16 -19.94
N LYS A 82 -16.26 14.48 -20.39
CA LYS A 82 -17.27 13.48 -20.70
C LYS A 82 -16.82 12.56 -21.84
N GLU A 83 -16.14 13.12 -22.84
CA GLU A 83 -15.66 12.42 -24.01
C GLU A 83 -14.62 11.34 -23.62
N MET A 84 -13.71 11.67 -22.69
CA MET A 84 -12.74 10.70 -22.16
C MET A 84 -13.43 9.53 -21.46
N ILE A 85 -14.49 9.80 -20.67
CA ILE A 85 -15.28 8.76 -20.00
C ILE A 85 -16.03 7.90 -21.03
N GLN A 86 -16.61 8.50 -22.07
CA GLN A 86 -17.30 7.75 -23.12
C GLN A 86 -16.35 6.82 -23.88
N GLN A 87 -15.18 7.31 -24.30
CA GLN A 87 -14.16 6.49 -24.96
C GLN A 87 -13.68 5.32 -24.07
N MET A 88 -13.51 5.57 -22.77
CA MET A 88 -13.17 4.53 -21.81
C MET A 88 -14.29 3.49 -21.70
N ILE A 89 -15.55 3.92 -21.58
CA ILE A 89 -16.72 3.02 -21.50
C ILE A 89 -16.82 2.18 -22.77
N GLU A 90 -16.68 2.78 -23.95
CA GLU A 90 -16.69 2.07 -25.24
C GLU A 90 -15.68 0.92 -25.25
N LYS A 91 -14.42 1.18 -24.88
CA LYS A 91 -13.40 0.14 -24.73
C LYS A 91 -13.80 -0.93 -23.72
N MET A 92 -14.35 -0.52 -22.58
CA MET A 92 -14.78 -1.42 -21.52
C MET A 92 -16.03 -2.25 -21.88
N THR A 93 -16.79 -1.86 -22.89
CA THR A 93 -17.93 -2.65 -23.39
C THR A 93 -17.52 -3.74 -24.40
N LEU A 94 -16.33 -3.63 -25.00
CA LEU A 94 -15.80 -4.66 -25.90
C LEU A 94 -15.51 -5.97 -25.15
N SER A 95 -15.49 -7.08 -25.89
CA SER A 95 -15.11 -8.38 -25.34
C SER A 95 -13.66 -8.35 -24.84
N SER A 96 -13.44 -8.94 -23.66
CA SER A 96 -12.09 -9.12 -23.10
C SER A 96 -11.27 -10.04 -23.99
N ILE A 97 -9.99 -9.70 -24.15
CA ILE A 97 -9.02 -10.47 -24.94
C ILE A 97 -8.12 -11.29 -24.00
N GLU A 98 -8.04 -10.93 -22.72
CA GLU A 98 -7.29 -11.64 -21.70
C GLU A 98 -8.03 -12.89 -21.20
N LYS A 99 -7.26 -13.94 -20.87
CA LYS A 99 -7.82 -15.21 -20.34
C LYS A 99 -8.59 -15.05 -19.03
N SER A 100 -8.28 -14.02 -18.24
CA SER A 100 -8.98 -13.74 -16.98
C SER A 100 -10.42 -13.27 -17.19
N LEU A 101 -10.79 -12.92 -18.43
CA LEU A 101 -12.06 -12.27 -18.80
C LEU A 101 -12.36 -11.00 -18.01
N THR A 102 -11.38 -10.50 -17.25
CA THR A 102 -11.53 -9.38 -16.33
C THR A 102 -10.98 -8.14 -17.00
N LYS A 103 -11.73 -7.05 -16.92
CA LYS A 103 -11.34 -5.73 -17.41
C LYS A 103 -11.18 -4.78 -16.23
N VAL A 104 -10.20 -3.89 -16.29
CA VAL A 104 -9.93 -2.92 -15.23
C VAL A 104 -9.86 -1.54 -15.84
N TYR A 105 -10.64 -0.59 -15.32
CA TYR A 105 -10.45 0.82 -15.66
C TYR A 105 -9.99 1.61 -14.45
N ILE A 106 -9.07 2.54 -14.70
CA ILE A 106 -8.41 3.36 -13.69
C ILE A 106 -8.68 4.82 -14.02
N ILE A 107 -9.23 5.57 -13.07
CA ILE A 107 -9.41 7.02 -13.18
C ILE A 107 -8.46 7.66 -12.19
N SER A 108 -7.36 8.23 -12.69
CA SER A 108 -6.38 8.95 -11.88
C SER A 108 -6.85 10.36 -11.55
N CYS A 109 -6.74 10.76 -10.28
CA CYS A 109 -7.24 12.04 -9.76
C CYS A 109 -8.73 12.24 -10.08
N ALA A 110 -9.58 11.36 -9.59
CA ALA A 110 -11.02 11.37 -9.85
C ALA A 110 -11.72 12.67 -9.39
N GLU A 111 -11.12 13.45 -8.49
CA GLU A 111 -11.53 14.83 -8.16
C GLU A 111 -11.53 15.78 -9.38
N ASN A 112 -10.78 15.47 -10.44
CA ASN A 112 -10.73 16.26 -11.67
C ASN A 112 -11.87 15.93 -12.65
N LEU A 113 -12.80 15.03 -12.30
CA LEU A 113 -13.98 14.75 -13.10
C LEU A 113 -14.86 16.01 -13.21
N LYS A 114 -15.10 16.47 -14.44
CA LYS A 114 -16.15 17.46 -14.69
C LYS A 114 -17.51 16.86 -14.33
N SER A 115 -18.46 17.68 -13.91
CA SER A 115 -19.79 17.22 -13.48
C SER A 115 -20.49 16.36 -14.55
N SER A 116 -20.36 16.71 -15.83
CA SER A 116 -20.91 15.92 -16.94
C SER A 116 -20.22 14.56 -17.12
N ALA A 117 -18.92 14.48 -16.86
CA ALA A 117 -18.13 13.24 -16.90
C ALA A 117 -18.52 12.33 -15.73
N ALA A 118 -18.60 12.88 -14.52
CA ALA A 118 -18.99 12.17 -13.32
C ALA A 118 -20.40 11.55 -13.46
N ASN A 119 -21.37 12.31 -13.98
CA ASN A 119 -22.73 11.81 -14.24
C ASN A 119 -22.77 10.69 -15.29
N SER A 120 -21.93 10.79 -16.33
CA SER A 120 -21.83 9.74 -17.36
C SER A 120 -21.23 8.44 -16.81
N LEU A 121 -20.33 8.55 -15.83
CA LEU A 121 -19.73 7.41 -15.14
C LEU A 121 -20.72 6.69 -14.21
N LEU A 122 -21.68 7.41 -13.60
CA LEU A 122 -22.60 6.83 -12.61
C LEU A 122 -23.35 5.61 -13.13
N LYS A 123 -23.90 5.67 -14.35
CA LYS A 123 -24.61 4.54 -14.96
C LYS A 123 -23.72 3.30 -15.06
N PHE A 124 -22.45 3.50 -15.37
CA PHE A 124 -21.47 2.42 -15.52
C PHE A 124 -20.99 1.84 -14.17
N LEU A 125 -21.04 2.64 -13.09
CA LEU A 125 -20.77 2.17 -11.73
C LEU A 125 -21.95 1.41 -11.13
N GLU A 126 -23.20 1.76 -11.49
CA GLU A 126 -24.41 1.07 -11.04
C GLU A 126 -24.57 -0.31 -11.68
N GLU A 127 -24.36 -0.37 -12.99
CA GLU A 127 -24.51 -1.59 -13.78
C GLU A 127 -23.21 -1.86 -14.56
N PRO A 128 -22.11 -2.22 -13.87
CA PRO A 128 -20.85 -2.49 -14.54
C PRO A 128 -21.00 -3.73 -15.43
N PRO A 129 -20.37 -3.75 -16.62
CA PRO A 129 -20.33 -4.94 -17.44
C PRO A 129 -19.70 -6.10 -16.67
N LYS A 130 -20.08 -7.34 -17.03
CA LYS A 130 -19.55 -8.55 -16.38
C LYS A 130 -18.02 -8.51 -16.34
N ASN A 131 -17.46 -8.91 -15.20
CA ASN A 131 -16.03 -8.97 -14.93
C ASN A 131 -15.30 -7.63 -15.12
N THR A 132 -15.95 -6.50 -14.86
CA THR A 132 -15.30 -5.18 -14.94
C THR A 132 -15.04 -4.64 -13.53
N PHE A 133 -13.82 -4.19 -13.29
CA PHE A 133 -13.36 -3.63 -12.02
C PHE A 133 -12.99 -2.15 -12.19
N ALA A 134 -13.59 -1.30 -11.36
CA ALA A 134 -13.35 0.14 -11.36
C ALA A 134 -12.35 0.52 -10.27
N ILE A 135 -11.34 1.32 -10.61
CA ILE A 135 -10.38 1.88 -9.67
C ILE A 135 -10.34 3.40 -9.85
N LEU A 136 -10.70 4.14 -8.81
CA LEU A 136 -10.63 5.59 -8.79
C LEU A 136 -9.54 6.00 -7.81
N LEU A 137 -8.52 6.71 -8.28
CA LEU A 137 -7.48 7.28 -7.42
C LEU A 137 -7.82 8.71 -7.08
N SER A 138 -7.61 9.12 -5.82
CA SER A 138 -7.85 10.49 -5.38
C SER A 138 -6.83 10.97 -4.37
N LYS A 139 -6.43 12.24 -4.48
CA LYS A 139 -5.68 12.93 -3.42
C LYS A 139 -6.58 13.57 -2.38
N ASN A 140 -7.84 13.80 -2.74
CA ASN A 140 -8.85 14.37 -1.87
C ASN A 140 -10.22 13.80 -2.22
N ARG A 141 -10.56 12.66 -1.59
CA ARG A 141 -11.89 12.04 -1.76
C ARG A 141 -13.07 12.97 -1.44
N SER A 142 -12.88 14.03 -0.65
CA SER A 142 -13.96 14.96 -0.30
C SER A 142 -14.48 15.70 -1.53
N SER A 143 -13.61 15.93 -2.52
CA SER A 143 -13.95 16.57 -3.80
C SER A 143 -14.69 15.64 -4.77
N ILE A 144 -14.73 14.34 -4.52
CA ILE A 144 -15.51 13.40 -5.34
C ILE A 144 -16.99 13.49 -4.97
N LEU A 145 -17.86 13.50 -6.00
CA LEU A 145 -19.31 13.51 -5.82
C LEU A 145 -19.78 12.39 -4.89
N GLN A 146 -20.70 12.72 -3.99
CA GLN A 146 -21.27 11.79 -3.02
C GLN A 146 -21.93 10.57 -3.70
N THR A 147 -22.52 10.76 -4.88
CA THR A 147 -23.15 9.71 -5.68
C THR A 147 -22.17 8.67 -6.21
N ILE A 148 -20.94 9.06 -6.51
CA ILE A 148 -19.85 8.13 -6.87
C ILE A 148 -19.38 7.40 -5.61
N LYS A 149 -19.12 8.15 -4.53
CA LYS A 149 -18.65 7.58 -3.25
C LYS A 149 -19.58 6.52 -2.68
N SER A 150 -20.90 6.70 -2.81
CA SER A 150 -21.88 5.73 -2.31
C SER A 150 -21.89 4.40 -3.08
N ARG A 151 -21.30 4.36 -4.27
CA ARG A 151 -21.25 3.18 -5.16
C ARG A 151 -19.88 2.53 -5.20
N CYS A 152 -18.90 3.05 -4.47
CA CYS A 152 -17.54 2.54 -4.45
C CYS A 152 -17.13 2.19 -3.02
N LYS A 153 -16.37 1.11 -2.85
CA LYS A 153 -15.68 0.90 -1.58
C LYS A 153 -14.56 1.92 -1.46
N ILE A 154 -14.42 2.56 -0.31
CA ILE A 154 -13.35 3.52 -0.06
C ILE A 154 -12.24 2.83 0.71
N PHE A 155 -11.04 2.88 0.17
CA PHE A 155 -9.80 2.44 0.79
C PHE A 155 -8.91 3.67 0.98
N VAL A 156 -8.64 4.02 2.23
CA VAL A 156 -7.76 5.14 2.54
C VAL A 156 -6.36 4.60 2.76
N LEU A 157 -5.44 5.02 1.89
CA LEU A 157 -4.01 4.87 2.13
C LEU A 157 -3.61 5.91 3.16
N ASN A 158 -3.85 5.56 4.41
CA ASN A 158 -3.28 6.28 5.51
C ASN A 158 -1.77 6.08 5.41
N ASN A 159 -1.06 7.13 5.03
CA ASN A 159 0.29 7.32 5.53
C ASN A 159 0.12 7.41 7.04
N GLU A 160 0.24 6.29 7.76
CA GLU A 160 0.30 6.25 9.22
C GLU A 160 1.54 6.99 9.75
N ASP A 161 2.09 7.98 9.04
CA ASP A 161 3.38 8.63 9.28
C ASP A 161 3.29 10.10 9.72
N GLN A 162 2.10 10.64 10.04
CA GLN A 162 2.00 12.07 10.36
C GLN A 162 1.43 12.47 11.72
N ASN A 163 0.92 11.57 12.57
CA ASN A 163 0.57 11.92 13.95
C ASN A 163 0.52 10.68 14.84
N TYR A 164 1.69 10.10 15.10
CA TYR A 164 1.83 9.13 16.17
C TYR A 164 2.84 9.58 17.18
N GLU A 165 2.54 9.35 18.45
CA GLU A 165 3.54 9.49 19.47
C GLU A 165 4.62 8.42 19.22
N LEU A 166 5.86 8.88 19.07
CA LEU A 166 7.01 7.99 18.95
C LEU A 166 7.06 7.11 20.20
N ASN A 167 7.17 5.80 20.00
CA ASN A 167 7.37 4.90 21.13
C ASN A 167 8.80 5.08 21.71
N LEU A 168 9.09 4.40 22.82
CA LEU A 168 10.39 4.51 23.48
C LEU A 168 11.56 4.24 22.52
N PHE A 169 11.45 3.21 21.69
CA PHE A 169 12.49 2.80 20.75
C PHE A 169 12.68 3.82 19.62
N GLU A 170 11.58 4.28 19.03
CA GLU A 170 11.59 5.30 17.99
C GLU A 170 12.16 6.64 18.52
N LYS A 171 11.80 7.03 19.74
CA LYS A 171 12.39 8.21 20.43
C LYS A 171 13.90 8.08 20.56
N ILE A 172 14.41 6.90 20.93
CA ILE A 172 15.84 6.64 21.00
C ILE A 172 16.46 6.90 19.62
N LEU A 173 15.97 6.26 18.56
CA LEU A 173 16.50 6.41 17.19
C LEU A 173 16.51 7.86 16.68
N THR A 174 15.56 8.70 17.09
CA THR A 174 15.56 10.13 16.71
C THR A 174 16.69 10.95 17.33
N THR A 175 17.31 10.47 18.41
CA THR A 175 18.35 11.23 19.13
C THR A 175 19.68 11.26 18.35
N ASN A 176 19.90 10.27 17.46
CA ASN A 176 21.08 10.17 16.58
C ASN A 176 22.44 10.42 17.28
N ASN A 177 22.58 9.95 18.52
CA ASN A 177 23.73 10.21 19.37
C ASN A 177 24.22 8.89 19.98
N LYS A 178 25.50 8.58 19.75
CA LYS A 178 26.18 7.37 20.23
C LYS A 178 26.00 7.13 21.73
N TYR A 179 26.17 8.17 22.55
CA TYR A 179 26.02 8.07 24.01
C TYR A 179 24.57 7.79 24.43
N SER A 180 23.61 8.36 23.70
CA SER A 180 22.18 8.15 23.97
C SER A 180 21.74 6.71 23.70
N TYR A 181 22.31 6.04 22.70
CA TYR A 181 22.05 4.63 22.41
C TYR A 181 22.60 3.70 23.49
N LEU A 182 23.81 3.98 23.99
CA LEU A 182 24.40 3.18 25.07
C LEU A 182 23.59 3.28 26.37
N LEU A 183 23.13 4.48 26.72
CA LEU A 183 22.25 4.68 27.88
C LEU A 183 20.83 4.12 27.67
N ALA A 184 20.36 4.06 26.43
CA ALA A 184 19.06 3.49 26.10
C ALA A 184 19.00 1.99 26.41
N GLY A 185 20.09 1.25 26.19
CA GLY A 185 20.18 -0.17 26.51
C GLY A 185 19.77 -0.48 27.96
N GLU A 186 20.20 0.33 28.92
CA GLU A 186 19.85 0.18 30.34
C GLU A 186 18.36 0.40 30.62
N LYS A 187 17.70 1.29 29.88
CA LYS A 187 16.25 1.52 29.99
C LYS A 187 15.47 0.39 29.35
N ILE A 188 15.90 -0.09 28.18
CA ILE A 188 15.23 -1.15 27.42
C ILE A 188 15.29 -2.49 28.15
N LYS A 189 16.42 -2.82 28.80
CA LYS A 189 16.59 -4.05 29.59
C LYS A 189 15.60 -4.19 30.76
N ARG A 190 14.94 -3.10 31.17
CA ARG A 190 13.97 -3.09 32.27
C ARG A 190 12.54 -3.36 31.83
N LEU A 191 12.28 -3.38 30.53
CA LEU A 191 10.95 -3.67 29.99
C LEU A 191 10.64 -5.16 30.05
N ASP A 192 9.36 -5.49 30.11
CA ASP A 192 8.91 -6.86 29.90
C ASP A 192 9.29 -7.32 28.49
N LYS A 193 9.77 -8.56 28.39
CA LYS A 193 10.25 -9.16 27.14
C LYS A 193 9.19 -9.17 26.05
N THR A 194 7.96 -9.52 26.40
CA THR A 194 6.84 -9.61 25.44
C THR A 194 6.45 -8.23 24.96
N GLU A 195 6.43 -7.26 25.87
CA GLU A 195 6.20 -5.85 25.54
C GLU A 195 7.29 -5.28 24.64
N LEU A 196 8.56 -5.60 24.92
CA LEU A 196 9.70 -5.16 24.12
C LEU A 196 9.64 -5.71 22.69
N ILE A 197 9.39 -7.01 22.53
CA ILE A 197 9.24 -7.63 21.20
C ILE A 197 8.13 -6.92 20.42
N LYS A 198 6.98 -6.68 21.07
CA LYS A 198 5.85 -5.97 20.44
C LYS A 198 6.25 -4.55 19.99
N ILE A 199 6.94 -3.79 20.84
CA ILE A 199 7.44 -2.44 20.50
C ILE A 199 8.42 -2.50 19.32
N LEU A 200 9.35 -3.46 19.33
CA LEU A 200 10.35 -3.62 18.28
C LEU A 200 9.71 -4.01 16.94
N GLU A 201 8.81 -4.98 16.92
CA GLU A 201 8.07 -5.38 15.71
C GLU A 201 7.25 -4.24 15.13
N GLN A 202 6.56 -3.49 15.99
CA GLN A 202 5.83 -2.30 15.58
C GLN A 202 6.78 -1.24 14.97
N SER A 203 7.86 -0.92 15.68
CA SER A 203 8.86 0.07 15.22
C SER A 203 9.56 -0.36 13.93
N TYR A 204 9.77 -1.67 13.76
CA TYR A 204 10.45 -2.25 12.62
C TYR A 204 9.74 -1.91 11.30
N PHE A 205 8.47 -2.30 11.20
CA PHE A 205 7.66 -2.04 10.01
C PHE A 205 7.31 -0.56 9.87
N ARG A 206 7.07 0.12 11.00
CA ARG A 206 6.58 1.50 10.99
C ARG A 206 7.66 2.51 10.62
N THR A 207 8.82 2.45 11.27
CA THR A 207 9.80 3.53 11.26
C THR A 207 11.16 3.07 10.74
N ILE A 208 11.63 1.89 11.15
CA ILE A 208 13.01 1.48 10.89
C ILE A 208 13.21 1.16 9.41
N VAL A 209 12.36 0.33 8.82
CA VAL A 209 12.45 0.00 7.38
C VAL A 209 12.32 1.26 6.50
N LYS A 210 11.50 2.22 6.92
CA LYS A 210 11.18 3.42 6.14
C LYS A 210 12.22 4.54 6.28
N LYS A 211 12.69 4.84 7.50
CA LYS A 211 13.52 6.02 7.82
C LYS A 211 14.94 5.66 8.25
N TYR A 212 15.16 4.47 8.80
CA TYR A 212 16.44 4.03 9.35
C TYR A 212 16.84 2.67 8.79
N SER A 213 16.78 2.52 7.46
CA SER A 213 16.98 1.24 6.77
C SER A 213 18.35 0.60 7.08
N ALA A 214 19.37 1.41 7.39
CA ALA A 214 20.68 0.96 7.86
C ALA A 214 20.64 0.14 9.16
N PHE A 215 19.59 0.26 9.96
CA PHE A 215 19.41 -0.47 11.22
C PHE A 215 18.43 -1.64 11.12
N ALA A 216 17.77 -1.83 9.96
CA ALA A 216 16.72 -2.84 9.79
C ALA A 216 17.23 -4.25 10.10
N GLU A 217 18.34 -4.64 9.48
CA GLU A 217 18.97 -5.96 9.69
C GLU A 217 19.26 -6.23 11.17
N GLN A 218 19.92 -5.29 11.86
CA GLN A 218 20.26 -5.47 13.28
C GLN A 218 19.01 -5.54 14.16
N THR A 219 17.94 -4.85 13.78
CA THR A 219 16.69 -4.86 14.54
C THR A 219 15.98 -6.20 14.39
N LEU A 220 15.99 -6.81 13.20
CA LEU A 220 15.47 -8.17 13.01
C LEU A 220 16.25 -9.19 13.85
N ILE A 221 17.58 -9.12 13.82
CA ILE A 221 18.44 -10.00 14.62
C ILE A 221 18.08 -9.87 16.11
N LEU A 222 17.89 -8.65 16.62
CA LEU A 222 17.46 -8.44 18.00
C LEU A 222 16.09 -9.07 18.28
N ILE A 223 15.11 -8.90 17.38
CA ILE A 223 13.77 -9.48 17.55
C ILE A 223 13.86 -11.01 17.63
N ASP A 224 14.66 -11.63 16.76
CA ASP A 224 14.85 -13.09 16.73
C ASP A 224 15.60 -13.59 17.97
N ASP A 225 16.66 -12.90 18.39
CA ASP A 225 17.40 -13.22 19.61
C ASP A 225 16.51 -13.09 20.86
N LEU A 226 15.62 -12.11 20.89
CA LEU A 226 14.64 -12.00 21.98
C LEU A 226 13.61 -13.13 21.92
N LYS A 227 13.12 -13.54 20.76
CA LYS A 227 12.11 -14.61 20.65
C LYS A 227 12.68 -16.00 20.96
N PHE A 228 13.88 -16.28 20.49
CA PHE A 228 14.43 -17.64 20.42
C PHE A 228 15.76 -17.81 21.15
N GLY A 229 16.41 -16.71 21.53
CA GLY A 229 17.69 -16.74 22.23
C GLY A 229 17.55 -16.96 23.73
N ASN A 230 18.69 -17.22 24.36
CA ASN A 230 18.79 -17.56 25.78
C ASN A 230 19.24 -16.39 26.67
N ASN A 231 19.62 -15.24 26.11
CA ASN A 231 20.16 -14.11 26.86
C ASN A 231 19.73 -12.74 26.29
N ASP A 232 18.56 -12.29 26.74
CA ASP A 232 17.92 -11.05 26.29
C ASP A 232 18.79 -9.81 26.56
N LYS A 233 19.46 -9.76 27.73
CA LYS A 233 20.29 -8.61 28.12
C LYS A 233 21.48 -8.43 27.18
N LEU A 234 22.15 -9.53 26.84
CA LEU A 234 23.27 -9.53 25.91
C LEU A 234 22.83 -9.17 24.48
N ALA A 235 21.68 -9.70 24.04
CA ALA A 235 21.12 -9.36 22.74
C ALA A 235 20.85 -7.85 22.60
N ILE A 236 20.24 -7.24 23.63
CA ILE A 236 19.98 -5.80 23.69
C ILE A 236 21.29 -5.00 23.67
N GLU A 237 22.31 -5.39 24.45
CA GLU A 237 23.63 -4.72 24.45
C GLU A 237 24.28 -4.76 23.07
N ASN A 238 24.36 -5.96 22.48
CA ASN A 238 24.97 -6.16 21.17
C ASN A 238 24.27 -5.33 20.09
N TYR A 239 22.94 -5.24 20.15
CA TYR A 239 22.18 -4.39 19.25
C TYR A 239 22.59 -2.92 19.39
N PHE A 240 22.57 -2.37 20.61
CA PHE A 240 22.87 -0.96 20.84
C PHE A 240 24.32 -0.61 20.48
N ILE A 241 25.28 -1.51 20.70
CA ILE A 241 26.66 -1.36 20.25
C ILE A 241 26.70 -1.24 18.72
N LYS A 242 26.11 -2.20 18.01
CA LYS A 242 26.14 -2.23 16.53
C LYS A 242 25.46 -1.05 15.88
N ILE A 243 24.32 -0.58 16.40
CA ILE A 243 23.68 0.63 15.83
C ILE A 243 24.49 1.90 16.14
N SER A 244 25.24 1.92 17.26
CA SER A 244 26.09 3.06 17.63
C SER A 244 27.37 3.17 16.79
N GLU A 245 27.83 2.07 16.21
CA GLU A 245 28.97 2.02 15.26
C GLU A 245 28.55 2.41 13.84
N ARG A 246 27.25 2.36 13.54
CA ARG A 246 26.67 2.71 12.23
C ARG A 246 26.19 4.17 12.16
N LEU A 247 26.37 4.96 13.23
CA LEU A 247 26.20 6.43 13.27
C LEU A 247 27.44 7.13 12.72
#